data_AF-A0A1B6C9T8-F1
#
_entry.id   AF-A0A1B6C9T8-F1
#
_cell.length_a   1.000
_cell.length_b   1.000
_cell.length_c   1.000
_cell.angle_alpha   90.00
_cell.angle_beta   90.00
_cell.angle_gamma   90.00
#
_symmetry.space_group_name_H-M   'P 1'
#
loop_
_entity.id
_entity.type
_entity.pdbx_description
1 polymer ?
#
loop_
_entity_poly.entity_id
_entity_poly.type
_entity_poly.pdbx_seq_one_letter_code
_entity_poly.pdbx_strand_id
1 'polypeptide(L)'
;MCLEILMYIILNYMPIDINRAVDAIASLNRMDIFNLRLELLSDWLQTSKSNLDTSIEMNVTTDLLLYQNSTSLSVKDENVIRACYLLESFDKIKASNYLCTFVFGDGTEPYRVEIKLKALKCLCLITNKELLEQVTGRGQADIIKYMQTLWIEYELEKLDLILMSDTSELLNSLLKSAYPQALVVAAVICRGNNLYDSDHWDIILSRMVSFGMIEALRIVLPDLTPHRHFINSEVLKNAWNFIILMPLSQAVYPLGEETRKNVNRSLWMISKCPVLFEIDNSEIKKQCQRLQIENLHFYF
;
A
#
# COMPACT_ATOMS: atom_id res chain seq x y z
N MET A 1 35.84 27.53 20.46
CA MET A 1 36.45 26.69 19.41
C MET A 1 36.00 25.23 19.44
N CYS A 2 36.22 24.44 20.50
CA CYS A 2 35.81 23.01 20.47
C CYS A 2 34.28 22.77 20.47
N LEU A 3 33.48 23.60 21.15
CA LEU A 3 32.02 23.45 21.23
C LEU A 3 31.29 23.80 19.92
N GLU A 4 31.74 24.82 19.19
CA GLU A 4 31.15 25.23 17.91
C GLU A 4 31.48 24.22 16.80
N ILE A 5 32.69 23.64 16.81
CA ILE A 5 33.08 22.56 15.89
C ILE A 5 32.29 21.29 16.20
N LEU A 6 32.08 20.94 17.48
CA LEU A 6 31.23 19.81 17.87
C LEU A 6 29.78 20.01 17.42
N MET A 7 29.24 21.22 17.59
CA MET A 7 27.86 21.55 17.20
C MET A 7 27.68 21.55 15.68
N TYR A 8 28.68 22.02 14.92
CA TYR A 8 28.69 21.99 13.46
C TYR A 8 28.79 20.56 12.90
N ILE A 9 29.53 19.66 13.57
CA ILE A 9 29.61 18.24 13.19
C ILE A 9 28.31 17.50 13.54
N ILE A 10 27.70 17.78 14.69
CA ILE A 10 26.41 17.18 15.12
C ILE A 10 25.27 17.59 14.18
N LEU A 11 25.23 18.85 13.74
CA LEU A 11 24.17 19.36 12.87
C LEU A 11 24.31 18.95 11.40
N ASN A 12 25.53 18.70 10.90
CA ASN A 12 25.77 18.44 9.48
C ASN A 12 26.11 16.99 9.11
N TYR A 13 26.49 16.12 10.06
CA TYR A 13 27.05 14.79 9.72
C TYR A 13 26.49 13.61 10.52
N MET A 14 25.66 13.82 11.54
CA MET A 14 25.03 12.73 12.28
C MET A 14 23.52 12.80 12.08
N PRO A 15 22.85 11.71 11.69
CA PRO A 15 21.40 11.65 11.84
C PRO A 15 21.09 11.85 13.32
N ILE A 16 20.45 12.98 13.65
CA ILE A 16 20.11 13.31 15.02
C ILE A 16 19.09 12.29 15.50
N ASP A 17 19.47 11.48 16.47
CA ASP A 17 18.57 10.59 17.18
C ASP A 17 17.69 11.45 18.10
N ILE A 18 16.50 11.80 17.61
CA ILE A 18 15.53 12.64 18.31
C ILE A 18 15.08 11.95 19.59
N ASN A 19 14.88 10.62 19.59
CA ASN A 19 14.48 9.88 20.78
C ASN A 19 15.51 10.04 21.91
N ARG A 20 16.81 9.92 21.58
CA ARG A 20 17.90 10.12 22.54
C ARG A 20 18.01 11.57 23.02
N ALA A 21 17.80 12.55 22.14
CA ALA A 21 17.78 13.96 22.52
C ALA A 21 16.62 14.26 23.50
N VAL A 22 15.44 13.68 23.24
CA VAL A 22 14.26 13.79 24.10
C VAL A 22 14.50 13.12 25.46
N ASP A 23 15.14 11.95 25.51
CA ASP A 23 15.51 11.30 26.79
C ASP A 23 16.44 12.20 27.63
N ALA A 24 17.43 12.83 26.99
CA ALA A 24 18.34 13.74 27.67
C ALA A 24 17.60 14.96 28.24
N ILE A 25 16.71 15.59 27.46
CA ILE A 25 15.89 16.72 27.90
C ILE A 25 14.96 16.30 29.06
N ALA A 26 14.29 15.15 28.95
CA ALA A 26 13.40 14.67 29.99
C ALA A 26 14.13 14.39 31.31
N SER A 27 15.35 13.82 31.24
CA SER A 27 16.17 13.57 32.42
C SER A 27 16.57 14.85 33.16
N LEU A 28 16.89 15.92 32.41
CA LEU A 28 17.22 17.24 32.97
C LEU A 28 16.02 17.88 33.67
N ASN A 29 14.82 17.67 33.13
CA ASN A 29 13.59 18.29 33.62
C ASN A 29 12.76 17.40 34.56
N ARG A 30 13.24 16.19 34.89
CA ARG A 30 12.52 15.18 35.71
C ARG A 30 11.12 14.85 35.17
N MET A 31 11.00 14.79 33.85
CA MET A 31 9.75 14.47 33.17
C MET A 31 9.56 12.96 33.05
N ASP A 32 8.31 12.51 33.16
CA ASP A 32 7.94 11.13 32.84
C ASP A 32 7.79 10.98 31.32
N ILE A 33 8.92 10.75 30.66
CA ILE A 33 8.95 10.61 29.20
C ILE A 33 8.19 9.38 28.72
N PHE A 34 8.10 8.34 29.55
CA PHE A 34 7.44 7.10 29.16
C PHE A 34 5.94 7.32 28.99
N ASN A 35 5.29 7.97 29.98
CA ASN A 35 3.87 8.29 29.88
C ASN A 35 3.57 9.28 28.75
N LEU A 36 4.41 10.32 28.56
CA LEU A 36 4.25 11.26 27.44
C LEU A 36 4.33 10.56 26.06
N ARG A 37 5.25 9.59 25.90
CA ARG A 37 5.34 8.83 24.66
C ARG A 37 4.11 7.93 24.45
N LEU A 38 3.57 7.33 25.51
CA LEU A 38 2.34 6.54 25.40
C LEU A 38 1.13 7.41 25.03
N GLU A 39 1.00 8.59 25.63
CA GLU A 39 -0.05 9.57 25.28
C GLU A 39 0.07 9.99 23.81
N LEU A 40 1.26 10.40 23.36
CA LEU A 40 1.51 10.77 21.96
C LEU A 40 1.23 9.62 20.98
N LEU A 41 1.63 8.40 21.34
CA LEU A 41 1.37 7.22 20.52
C LEU A 41 -0.14 6.98 20.38
N SER A 42 -0.87 7.04 21.49
CA SER A 42 -2.32 6.93 21.52
C SER A 42 -2.98 8.00 20.65
N ASP A 43 -2.55 9.25 20.79
CA ASP A 43 -3.08 10.38 20.00
C ASP A 43 -2.83 10.20 18.50
N TRP A 44 -1.63 9.79 18.08
CA TRP A 44 -1.33 9.59 16.66
C TRP A 44 -2.08 8.42 16.04
N LEU A 45 -2.29 7.34 16.79
CA LEU A 45 -3.12 6.21 16.34
C LEU A 45 -4.60 6.62 16.21
N GLN A 46 -5.09 7.49 17.10
CA GLN A 46 -6.49 7.94 17.13
C GLN A 46 -6.81 9.13 16.21
N THR A 47 -5.80 9.92 15.85
CA THR A 47 -6.00 11.09 14.97
C THR A 47 -6.36 10.64 13.57
N SER A 48 -7.58 10.95 13.14
CA SER A 48 -7.98 10.90 11.74
C SER A 48 -7.54 12.19 11.05
N LYS A 49 -6.60 12.10 10.10
CA LYS A 49 -6.32 13.25 9.23
C LYS A 49 -7.51 13.41 8.26
N SER A 50 -8.25 14.51 8.38
CA SER A 50 -9.32 14.90 7.46
C SER A 50 -8.82 15.51 6.14
N ASN A 51 -7.59 15.22 5.72
CA ASN A 51 -7.02 15.86 4.53
C ASN A 51 -7.02 14.86 3.37
N LEU A 52 -7.98 15.07 2.47
CA LEU A 52 -8.02 14.51 1.13
C LEU A 52 -6.74 14.85 0.37
N ASP A 53 -5.70 14.03 0.49
CA ASP A 53 -4.60 13.99 -0.47
C ASP A 53 -4.68 12.68 -1.24
N THR A 54 -5.27 12.78 -2.43
CA THR A 54 -5.67 11.71 -3.36
C THR A 54 -4.51 10.90 -3.93
N SER A 55 -3.26 11.27 -3.61
CA SER A 55 -2.04 10.54 -4.02
C SER A 55 -1.60 9.47 -3.01
N ILE A 56 -2.14 9.52 -1.78
CA ILE A 56 -1.68 8.70 -0.64
C ILE A 56 -2.37 7.32 -0.63
N GLU A 57 -3.64 7.25 -1.03
CA GLU A 57 -4.44 6.01 -0.99
C GLU A 57 -3.94 4.95 -1.98
N MET A 58 -3.30 5.36 -3.07
CA MET A 58 -2.90 4.51 -4.20
C MET A 58 -1.77 3.51 -3.87
N ASN A 59 -0.97 3.76 -2.81
CA ASN A 59 0.14 2.87 -2.42
C ASN A 59 -0.28 1.84 -1.34
N VAL A 60 -1.15 2.20 -0.39
CA VAL A 60 -1.70 1.24 0.59
C VAL A 60 -2.59 0.22 -0.12
N THR A 61 -3.38 0.69 -1.10
CA THR A 61 -4.13 -0.17 -2.03
C THR A 61 -3.20 -1.08 -2.82
N THR A 62 -2.06 -0.55 -3.29
CA THR A 62 -1.04 -1.34 -4.00
C THR A 62 -0.49 -2.47 -3.13
N ASP A 63 -0.12 -2.19 -1.88
CA ASP A 63 0.41 -3.23 -0.97
C ASP A 63 -0.63 -4.32 -0.66
N LEU A 64 -1.89 -3.95 -0.46
CA LEU A 64 -3.00 -4.89 -0.22
C LEU A 64 -3.35 -5.75 -1.42
N LEU A 65 -3.19 -5.19 -2.62
CA LEU A 65 -3.14 -6.00 -3.82
C LEU A 65 -1.86 -6.88 -3.84
N LEU A 66 -0.70 -6.47 -3.33
CA LEU A 66 0.51 -7.29 -3.38
C LEU A 66 0.62 -8.39 -2.28
N TYR A 67 -0.23 -8.36 -1.25
CA TYR A 67 -0.11 -9.20 -0.05
C TYR A 67 -0.31 -10.70 -0.23
N GLN A 68 -0.64 -11.18 -1.44
CA GLN A 68 -0.59 -12.63 -1.70
C GLN A 68 0.85 -13.18 -1.62
N ASN A 69 1.91 -12.35 -1.80
CA ASN A 69 3.30 -12.84 -1.86
C ASN A 69 4.39 -11.89 -1.27
N SER A 70 4.04 -10.79 -0.60
CA SER A 70 5.00 -9.72 -0.25
C SER A 70 5.10 -9.48 1.26
N THR A 71 6.31 -9.50 1.82
CA THR A 71 6.59 -9.24 3.25
C THR A 71 6.86 -7.76 3.58
N SER A 72 6.84 -6.87 2.61
CA SER A 72 7.17 -5.45 2.79
C SER A 72 5.92 -4.58 2.80
N LEU A 73 5.55 -4.04 3.97
CA LEU A 73 4.51 -3.01 4.11
C LEU A 73 5.12 -1.63 3.79
N SER A 74 4.72 -0.99 2.70
CA SER A 74 5.09 0.39 2.37
C SER A 74 4.14 1.35 3.10
N VAL A 75 4.61 1.94 4.19
CA VAL A 75 3.80 2.88 4.98
C VAL A 75 4.11 4.31 4.61
N LYS A 76 3.08 5.06 4.18
CA LYS A 76 3.12 6.52 3.96
C LYS A 76 2.17 7.30 4.88
N ASP A 77 1.47 6.62 5.79
CA ASP A 77 0.73 7.31 6.85
C ASP A 77 1.74 7.91 7.82
N GLU A 78 1.86 9.24 7.81
CA GLU A 78 2.80 9.97 8.67
C GLU A 78 2.62 9.63 10.15
N ASN A 79 1.39 9.38 10.61
CA ASN A 79 1.16 9.04 12.01
C ASN A 79 1.66 7.64 12.31
N VAL A 80 1.51 6.68 11.38
CA VAL A 80 2.10 5.33 11.52
C VAL A 80 3.63 5.40 11.47
N ILE A 81 4.22 6.22 10.57
CA ILE A 81 5.67 6.41 10.50
C ILE A 81 6.20 7.00 11.82
N ARG A 82 5.55 8.07 12.31
CA ARG A 82 5.92 8.71 13.58
C ARG A 82 5.74 7.76 14.77
N ALA A 83 4.64 7.00 14.78
CA ALA A 83 4.39 5.98 15.80
C ALA A 83 5.50 4.91 15.78
N CYS A 84 5.85 4.36 14.62
CA CYS A 84 6.94 3.39 14.49
C CYS A 84 8.28 3.96 14.97
N TYR A 85 8.62 5.19 14.58
CA TYR A 85 9.84 5.86 15.05
C TYR A 85 9.85 6.04 16.57
N LEU A 86 8.72 6.41 17.16
CA LEU A 86 8.59 6.54 18.62
C LEU A 86 8.76 5.18 19.30
N LEU A 87 8.19 4.12 18.72
CA LEU A 87 8.23 2.75 19.22
C LEU A 87 9.65 2.15 19.21
N GLU A 88 10.59 2.67 18.42
CA GLU A 88 12.01 2.26 18.48
C GLU A 88 12.64 2.56 19.84
N SER A 89 12.11 3.53 20.59
CA SER A 89 12.58 3.85 21.95
C SER A 89 12.05 2.90 23.03
N PHE A 90 11.13 1.99 22.69
CA PHE A 90 10.51 1.05 23.62
C PHE A 90 11.16 -0.34 23.51
N ASP A 91 11.04 -1.12 24.59
CA ASP A 91 11.26 -2.56 24.49
C ASP A 91 10.26 -3.17 23.50
N LYS A 92 10.75 -3.97 22.54
CA LYS A 92 9.93 -4.49 21.44
C LYS A 92 8.75 -5.33 21.91
N ILE A 93 8.91 -6.11 22.98
CA ILE A 93 7.83 -6.95 23.52
C ILE A 93 6.77 -6.05 24.16
N LYS A 94 7.18 -5.07 24.97
CA LYS A 94 6.25 -4.09 25.56
C LYS A 94 5.51 -3.27 24.51
N ALA A 95 6.21 -2.75 23.50
CA ALA A 95 5.64 -2.02 22.38
C ALA A 95 4.59 -2.85 21.65
N SER A 96 4.93 -4.11 21.33
CA SER A 96 4.04 -5.03 20.63
C SER A 96 2.79 -5.34 21.45
N ASN A 97 2.95 -5.64 22.74
CA ASN A 97 1.82 -5.89 23.64
C ASN A 97 0.92 -4.65 23.78
N TYR A 98 1.50 -3.46 23.84
CA TYR A 98 0.73 -2.21 23.88
C TYR A 98 -0.09 -2.04 22.59
N LEU A 99 0.49 -2.24 21.41
CA LEU A 99 -0.24 -2.20 20.14
C LEU A 99 -1.34 -3.27 20.07
N CYS A 100 -1.11 -4.48 20.59
CA CYS A 100 -2.12 -5.53 20.67
C CYS A 100 -3.37 -5.08 21.45
N THR A 101 -3.26 -4.16 22.42
CA THR A 101 -4.44 -3.63 23.13
C THR A 101 -5.36 -2.81 22.22
N PHE A 102 -4.82 -2.11 21.22
CA PHE A 102 -5.63 -1.39 20.23
C PHE A 102 -6.26 -2.34 19.21
N VAL A 103 -5.50 -3.36 18.80
CA VAL A 103 -5.92 -4.29 17.74
C VAL A 103 -6.92 -5.32 18.24
N PHE A 104 -6.60 -5.99 19.36
CA PHE A 104 -7.30 -7.16 19.88
C PHE A 104 -7.92 -6.94 21.27
N GLY A 105 -7.75 -5.75 21.86
CA GLY A 105 -8.25 -5.46 23.18
C GLY A 105 -9.77 -5.58 23.27
N ASP A 106 -10.20 -6.15 24.39
CA ASP A 106 -11.57 -6.44 24.83
C ASP A 106 -12.12 -5.34 25.76
N GLY A 107 -11.68 -4.09 25.55
CA GLY A 107 -12.17 -2.92 26.27
C GLY A 107 -13.69 -2.77 26.18
N THR A 108 -14.26 -1.94 27.05
CA THR A 108 -15.72 -1.71 27.14
C THR A 108 -16.35 -1.25 25.83
N GLU A 109 -15.57 -0.58 24.97
CA GLU A 109 -15.92 -0.29 23.59
C GLU A 109 -14.76 -0.68 22.66
N PRO A 110 -15.05 -1.35 21.52
CA PRO A 110 -14.03 -1.67 20.55
C PRO A 110 -13.51 -0.39 19.87
N TYR A 111 -12.19 -0.29 19.70
CA TYR A 111 -11.60 0.78 18.89
C TYR A 111 -12.15 0.79 17.46
N ARG A 112 -12.24 1.98 16.87
CA ARG A 112 -12.62 2.18 15.46
C ARG A 112 -11.69 1.38 14.53
N VAL A 113 -12.21 0.95 13.40
CA VAL A 113 -11.49 0.13 12.41
C VAL A 113 -10.19 0.82 11.96
N GLU A 114 -10.22 2.13 11.73
CA GLU A 114 -9.03 2.92 11.38
C GLU A 114 -7.88 2.78 12.41
N ILE A 115 -8.23 2.86 13.69
CA ILE A 115 -7.26 2.80 14.80
C ILE A 115 -6.65 1.41 14.87
N LYS A 116 -7.50 0.37 14.77
CA LYS A 116 -7.06 -1.03 14.72
C LYS A 116 -6.12 -1.27 13.55
N LEU A 117 -6.46 -0.76 12.37
CA LEU A 117 -5.63 -0.90 11.18
C LEU A 117 -4.27 -0.21 11.35
N LYS A 118 -4.24 1.03 11.87
CA LYS A 118 -2.98 1.77 12.14
C LYS A 118 -2.11 1.04 13.16
N ALA A 119 -2.69 0.56 14.25
CA ALA A 119 -1.97 -0.18 15.28
C ALA A 119 -1.42 -1.51 14.74
N LEU A 120 -2.20 -2.23 13.93
CA LEU A 120 -1.76 -3.47 13.31
C LEU A 120 -0.64 -3.25 12.29
N LYS A 121 -0.69 -2.17 11.52
CA LYS A 121 0.42 -1.75 10.64
C LYS A 121 1.69 -1.47 11.44
N CYS A 122 1.59 -0.69 12.53
CA CYS A 122 2.73 -0.45 13.42
C CYS A 122 3.31 -1.76 13.93
N LEU A 123 2.45 -2.68 14.38
CA LEU A 123 2.85 -3.98 14.92
C LEU A 123 3.67 -4.76 13.88
N CYS A 124 3.12 -4.94 12.67
CA CYS A 124 3.81 -5.65 11.59
C CYS A 124 5.14 -5.00 11.19
N LEU A 125 5.31 -3.68 11.33
CA LEU A 125 6.55 -2.99 10.99
C LEU A 125 7.66 -3.16 12.05
N ILE A 126 7.30 -3.17 13.34
CA ILE A 126 8.30 -3.23 14.41
C ILE A 126 8.72 -4.67 14.77
N THR A 127 7.91 -5.66 14.37
CA THR A 127 8.13 -7.08 14.65
C THR A 127 8.70 -7.84 13.44
N ASN A 128 9.54 -8.84 13.71
CA ASN A 128 9.76 -9.93 12.75
C ASN A 128 8.66 -11.00 12.88
N LYS A 129 8.68 -12.01 12.01
CA LYS A 129 7.68 -13.09 12.00
C LYS A 129 7.57 -13.78 13.36
N GLU A 130 8.68 -14.16 13.98
CA GLU A 130 8.68 -14.92 15.23
C GLU A 130 8.05 -14.11 16.37
N LEU A 131 8.42 -12.84 16.51
CA LEU A 131 7.86 -11.97 17.53
C LEU A 131 6.39 -11.67 17.27
N LEU A 132 6.01 -11.45 16.02
CA LEU A 132 4.61 -11.20 15.63
C LEU A 132 3.71 -12.37 16.01
N GLU A 133 4.13 -13.60 15.72
CA GLU A 133 3.36 -14.80 16.08
C GLU A 133 3.33 -15.00 17.60
N GLN A 134 4.42 -14.70 18.30
CA GLN A 134 4.49 -14.80 19.76
C GLN A 134 3.53 -13.82 20.46
N VAL A 135 3.50 -12.55 20.07
CA VAL A 135 2.72 -11.50 20.76
C VAL A 135 1.25 -11.49 20.40
N THR A 136 0.89 -12.03 19.23
CA THR A 136 -0.51 -12.11 18.79
C THR A 136 -1.14 -13.48 19.05
N GLY A 137 -0.34 -14.53 19.23
CA GLY A 137 -0.80 -15.92 19.29
C GLY A 137 -1.42 -16.41 17.98
N ARG A 138 -1.18 -15.72 16.85
CA ARG A 138 -1.77 -15.99 15.53
C ARG A 138 -0.66 -16.18 14.51
N GLY A 139 -0.90 -17.02 13.50
CA GLY A 139 0.05 -17.17 12.40
C GLY A 139 0.13 -15.90 11.56
N GLN A 140 1.30 -15.64 10.96
CA GLN A 140 1.49 -14.46 10.10
C GLN A 140 0.42 -14.33 8.99
N ALA A 141 0.00 -15.46 8.39
CA ALA A 141 -1.03 -15.48 7.37
C ALA A 141 -2.41 -15.01 7.89
N ASP A 142 -2.77 -15.39 9.12
CA ASP A 142 -4.03 -14.98 9.75
C ASP A 142 -4.01 -13.48 10.06
N ILE A 143 -2.85 -12.95 10.44
CA ILE A 143 -2.66 -11.53 10.73
C ILE A 143 -2.78 -10.70 9.45
N ILE A 144 -2.19 -11.17 8.34
CA ILE A 144 -2.32 -10.52 7.03
C ILE A 144 -3.79 -10.54 6.58
N LYS A 145 -4.48 -11.68 6.71
CA LYS A 145 -5.91 -11.78 6.39
C LYS A 145 -6.74 -10.83 7.24
N TYR A 146 -6.45 -10.74 8.54
CA TYR A 146 -7.14 -9.82 9.43
C TYR A 146 -6.87 -8.35 9.08
N MET A 147 -5.63 -8.00 8.71
CA MET A 147 -5.29 -6.67 8.22
C MET A 147 -6.06 -6.32 6.94
N GLN A 148 -6.21 -7.28 6.02
CA GLN A 148 -7.03 -7.10 4.82
C GLN A 148 -8.49 -6.85 5.16
N THR A 149 -9.08 -7.61 6.11
CA THR A 149 -10.45 -7.39 6.58
C THR A 149 -10.62 -5.99 7.17
N LEU A 150 -9.73 -5.57 8.08
CA LEU A 150 -9.78 -4.23 8.67
C LEU A 150 -9.64 -3.13 7.62
N TRP A 151 -8.80 -3.34 6.60
CA TRP A 151 -8.69 -2.36 5.53
C TRP A 151 -9.95 -2.31 4.67
N ILE A 152 -10.53 -3.45 4.29
CA ILE A 152 -11.79 -3.49 3.54
C ILE A 152 -12.88 -2.74 4.33
N GLU A 153 -13.04 -3.05 5.62
CA GLU A 153 -14.00 -2.36 6.50
C GLU A 153 -13.77 -0.85 6.52
N TYR A 154 -12.53 -0.40 6.71
CA TYR A 154 -12.17 1.01 6.72
C TYR A 154 -12.49 1.73 5.40
N GLU A 155 -12.22 1.09 4.26
CA GLU A 155 -12.53 1.67 2.96
C GLU A 155 -14.04 1.65 2.65
N LEU A 156 -14.76 0.64 3.12
CA LEU A 156 -16.22 0.61 3.02
C LEU A 156 -16.85 1.74 3.83
N GLU A 157 -16.38 1.98 5.07
CA GLU A 157 -16.83 3.11 5.90
C GLU A 157 -16.64 4.46 5.18
N LYS A 158 -15.51 4.66 4.48
CA LYS A 158 -15.27 5.87 3.66
C LYS A 158 -16.20 6.01 2.46
N LEU A 159 -16.65 4.88 1.91
CA LEU A 159 -17.54 4.82 0.76
C LEU A 159 -19.03 4.88 1.18
N ASP A 160 -19.32 5.09 2.47
CA ASP A 160 -20.66 4.97 3.07
C ASP A 160 -21.30 3.59 2.79
N LEU A 161 -20.48 2.55 2.72
CA LEU A 161 -20.88 1.15 2.54
C LEU A 161 -20.57 0.34 3.81
N ILE A 162 -21.26 -0.78 3.96
CA ILE A 162 -21.07 -1.69 5.11
C ILE A 162 -20.61 -3.04 4.57
N LEU A 163 -19.74 -3.71 5.33
CA LEU A 163 -19.35 -5.09 5.02
C LEU A 163 -20.59 -6.00 5.08
N MET A 164 -20.96 -6.57 3.94
CA MET A 164 -22.12 -7.46 3.83
C MET A 164 -21.67 -8.92 4.05
N SER A 165 -22.58 -9.76 4.56
CA SER A 165 -22.34 -11.20 4.65
C SER A 165 -22.29 -11.87 3.28
N ASP A 166 -23.00 -11.31 2.29
CA ASP A 166 -22.97 -11.78 0.91
C ASP A 166 -21.92 -11.02 0.09
N THR A 167 -20.86 -11.73 -0.30
CA THR A 167 -19.78 -11.19 -1.13
C THR A 167 -20.27 -10.69 -2.48
N SER A 168 -21.29 -11.32 -3.08
CA SER A 168 -21.84 -10.93 -4.38
C SER A 168 -22.59 -9.60 -4.29
N GLU A 169 -23.40 -9.40 -3.26
CA GLU A 169 -24.11 -8.14 -3.04
C GLU A 169 -23.14 -6.98 -2.77
N LEU A 170 -22.10 -7.24 -1.97
CA LEU A 170 -21.04 -6.28 -1.70
C LEU A 170 -20.29 -5.89 -2.98
N LEU A 171 -19.86 -6.87 -3.78
CA LEU A 171 -19.20 -6.64 -5.05
C LEU A 171 -20.08 -5.83 -6.00
N ASN A 172 -21.35 -6.18 -6.15
CA ASN A 172 -22.29 -5.42 -6.97
C ASN A 172 -22.43 -3.96 -6.52
N SER A 173 -22.42 -3.71 -5.21
CA SER A 173 -22.48 -2.35 -4.65
C SER A 173 -21.20 -1.56 -4.93
N LEU A 174 -20.04 -2.19 -4.76
CA LEU A 174 -18.73 -1.60 -5.09
C LEU A 174 -18.59 -1.30 -6.59
N LEU A 175 -19.01 -2.23 -7.44
CA LEU A 175 -18.94 -2.06 -8.90
C LEU A 175 -19.91 -1.02 -9.45
N LYS A 176 -20.95 -0.65 -8.70
CA LYS A 176 -21.84 0.48 -9.03
C LYS A 176 -21.31 1.81 -8.51
N SER A 177 -20.42 1.81 -7.51
CA SER A 177 -19.85 3.02 -6.94
C SER A 177 -19.08 3.82 -7.98
N ALA A 178 -19.21 5.15 -7.97
CA ALA A 178 -18.49 6.05 -8.89
C ALA A 178 -17.02 6.26 -8.48
N TYR A 179 -16.62 5.84 -7.28
CA TYR A 179 -15.29 6.11 -6.74
C TYR A 179 -14.27 5.08 -7.24
N PRO A 180 -13.09 5.50 -7.75
CA PRO A 180 -12.02 4.59 -8.17
C PRO A 180 -11.59 3.62 -7.07
N GLN A 181 -11.60 4.10 -5.82
CA GLN A 181 -11.23 3.31 -4.64
C GLN A 181 -12.12 2.07 -4.46
N ALA A 182 -13.40 2.16 -4.81
CA ALA A 182 -14.32 1.01 -4.74
C ALA A 182 -13.89 -0.14 -5.67
N LEU A 183 -13.26 0.17 -6.81
CA LEU A 183 -12.71 -0.85 -7.71
C LEU A 183 -11.51 -1.57 -7.09
N VAL A 184 -10.70 -0.87 -6.29
CA VAL A 184 -9.58 -1.52 -5.61
C VAL A 184 -10.09 -2.43 -4.52
N VAL A 185 -11.06 -1.97 -3.73
CA VAL A 185 -11.72 -2.80 -2.71
C VAL A 185 -12.33 -4.05 -3.36
N ALA A 186 -13.03 -3.88 -4.48
CA ALA A 186 -13.58 -5.00 -5.25
C ALA A 186 -12.48 -5.97 -5.73
N ALA A 187 -11.38 -5.48 -6.29
CA ALA A 187 -10.26 -6.30 -6.73
C ALA A 187 -9.61 -7.08 -5.57
N VAL A 188 -9.44 -6.44 -4.40
CA VAL A 188 -8.92 -7.10 -3.18
C VAL A 188 -9.88 -8.20 -2.71
N ILE A 189 -11.19 -7.94 -2.69
CA ILE A 189 -12.21 -8.93 -2.33
C ILE A 189 -12.21 -10.11 -3.31
N CYS A 190 -12.21 -9.84 -4.62
CA CYS A 190 -12.19 -10.89 -5.64
C CYS A 190 -10.96 -11.79 -5.46
N ARG A 191 -9.77 -11.21 -5.30
CA ARG A 191 -8.53 -11.97 -5.10
C ARG A 191 -8.48 -12.72 -3.78
N GLY A 192 -8.94 -12.10 -2.69
CA GLY A 192 -8.99 -12.74 -1.37
C GLY A 192 -9.94 -13.95 -1.31
N ASN A 193 -10.98 -13.96 -2.14
CA ASN A 193 -11.96 -15.05 -2.23
C ASN A 193 -11.73 -15.99 -3.43
N ASN A 194 -10.64 -15.82 -4.18
CA ASN A 194 -10.37 -16.54 -5.43
C ASN A 194 -11.52 -16.47 -6.46
N LEU A 195 -12.22 -15.33 -6.50
CA LEU A 195 -13.26 -15.03 -7.47
C LEU A 195 -12.56 -14.52 -8.74
N TYR A 196 -12.33 -15.45 -9.65
CA TYR A 196 -11.77 -15.19 -10.98
C TYR A 196 -12.83 -15.49 -12.05
N ASP A 197 -14.09 -15.17 -11.81
CA ASP A 197 -15.11 -15.19 -12.84
C ASP A 197 -14.97 -13.97 -13.76
N SER A 198 -15.32 -14.12 -15.04
CA SER A 198 -15.05 -13.09 -16.07
C SER A 198 -15.80 -11.80 -15.81
N ASP A 199 -17.04 -11.88 -15.34
CA ASP A 199 -17.98 -10.75 -15.36
C ASP A 199 -17.56 -9.62 -14.40
N HIS A 200 -17.18 -9.94 -13.16
CA HIS A 200 -16.71 -8.93 -12.21
C HIS A 200 -15.39 -8.30 -12.68
N TRP A 201 -14.44 -9.12 -13.17
CA TRP A 201 -13.13 -8.63 -13.60
C TRP A 201 -13.21 -7.78 -14.86
N ASP A 202 -14.08 -8.10 -15.81
CA ASP A 202 -14.28 -7.27 -17.00
C ASP A 202 -14.80 -5.86 -16.60
N ILE A 203 -15.68 -5.75 -15.60
CA ILE A 203 -16.12 -4.46 -15.06
C ILE A 203 -14.98 -3.76 -14.31
N ILE A 204 -14.24 -4.46 -13.46
CA ILE A 204 -13.12 -3.89 -12.69
C ILE A 204 -12.06 -3.34 -13.64
N LEU A 205 -11.59 -4.14 -14.59
CA LEU A 205 -10.52 -3.78 -15.52
C LEU A 205 -10.93 -2.63 -16.43
N SER A 206 -12.12 -2.70 -17.04
CA SER A 206 -12.60 -1.64 -17.94
C SER A 206 -12.71 -0.29 -17.23
N ARG A 207 -13.17 -0.28 -15.97
CA ARG A 207 -13.27 0.95 -15.17
C ARG A 207 -11.93 1.41 -14.61
N MET A 208 -11.03 0.51 -14.22
CA MET A 208 -9.68 0.89 -13.82
C MET A 208 -8.92 1.55 -14.97
N VAL A 209 -9.11 1.06 -16.21
CA VAL A 209 -8.59 1.71 -17.42
C VAL A 209 -9.20 3.09 -17.61
N SER A 210 -10.53 3.24 -17.46
CA SER A 210 -11.18 4.54 -17.65
C SER A 210 -10.77 5.59 -16.61
N PHE A 211 -10.47 5.18 -15.38
CA PHE A 211 -9.90 6.04 -14.33
C PHE A 211 -8.38 6.23 -14.42
N GLY A 212 -7.71 5.54 -15.34
CA GLY A 212 -6.26 5.63 -15.51
C GLY A 212 -5.45 5.05 -14.36
N MET A 213 -5.96 4.01 -13.69
CA MET A 213 -5.38 3.39 -12.50
C MET A 213 -4.20 2.45 -12.83
N ILE A 214 -3.14 2.99 -13.43
CA ILE A 214 -2.01 2.21 -13.96
C ILE A 214 -1.37 1.32 -12.90
N GLU A 215 -1.12 1.81 -11.69
CA GLU A 215 -0.46 1.01 -10.64
C GLU A 215 -1.34 -0.16 -10.16
N ALA A 216 -2.65 0.08 -9.97
CA ALA A 216 -3.57 -0.99 -9.59
C ALA A 216 -3.63 -2.08 -10.67
N LEU A 217 -3.72 -1.68 -11.94
CA LEU A 217 -3.72 -2.60 -13.08
C LEU A 217 -2.41 -3.38 -13.20
N ARG A 218 -1.25 -2.75 -12.97
CA ARG A 218 0.06 -3.43 -12.98
C ARG A 218 0.15 -4.57 -11.96
N ILE A 219 -0.61 -4.49 -10.87
CA ILE A 219 -0.62 -5.53 -9.84
C ILE A 219 -1.62 -6.63 -10.18
N VAL A 220 -2.84 -6.24 -10.57
CA VAL A 220 -3.94 -7.18 -10.83
C VAL A 220 -3.70 -8.03 -12.08
N LEU A 221 -3.22 -7.43 -13.17
CA LEU A 221 -3.15 -8.11 -14.47
C LEU A 221 -2.26 -9.38 -14.47
N PRO A 222 -1.07 -9.38 -13.82
CA PRO A 222 -0.29 -10.60 -13.63
C PRO A 222 -1.04 -11.73 -12.92
N ASP A 223 -1.93 -11.42 -11.96
CA ASP A 223 -2.68 -12.43 -11.21
C ASP A 223 -3.81 -13.07 -12.03
N LEU A 224 -4.34 -12.34 -13.01
CA LEU A 224 -5.36 -12.86 -13.94
C LEU A 224 -4.75 -13.73 -15.05
N THR A 225 -3.45 -13.58 -15.31
CA THR A 225 -2.73 -14.24 -16.42
C THR A 225 -2.79 -15.77 -16.40
N PRO A 226 -2.68 -16.47 -15.24
CA PRO A 226 -2.79 -17.93 -15.19
C PRO A 226 -4.18 -18.47 -15.58
N HIS A 227 -5.21 -17.62 -15.58
CA HIS A 227 -6.59 -18.02 -15.76
C HIS A 227 -7.01 -17.96 -17.23
N ARG A 228 -7.11 -19.13 -17.87
CA ARG A 228 -7.30 -19.26 -19.33
C ARG A 228 -8.53 -18.56 -19.89
N HIS A 229 -9.59 -18.37 -19.11
CA HIS A 229 -10.81 -17.72 -19.58
C HIS A 229 -10.59 -16.22 -19.89
N PHE A 230 -9.58 -15.58 -19.30
CA PHE A 230 -9.26 -14.18 -19.60
C PHE A 230 -8.41 -14.00 -20.87
N ILE A 231 -7.77 -15.05 -21.40
CA ILE A 231 -6.83 -14.93 -22.54
C ILE A 231 -7.52 -14.31 -23.76
N ASN A 232 -8.80 -14.63 -23.98
CA ASN A 232 -9.57 -14.10 -25.11
C ASN A 232 -10.37 -12.84 -24.75
N SER A 233 -10.32 -12.36 -23.50
CA SER A 233 -11.07 -11.16 -23.09
C SER A 233 -10.47 -9.92 -23.74
N GLU A 234 -11.30 -9.20 -24.50
CA GLU A 234 -10.92 -7.91 -25.09
C GLU A 234 -10.63 -6.87 -24.02
N VAL A 235 -11.32 -6.95 -22.88
CA VAL A 235 -11.08 -6.06 -21.74
C VAL A 235 -9.69 -6.30 -21.16
N LEU A 236 -9.26 -7.56 -21.02
CA LEU A 236 -7.92 -7.90 -20.57
C LEU A 236 -6.86 -7.33 -21.53
N LYS A 237 -7.03 -7.53 -22.84
CA LYS A 237 -6.10 -7.01 -23.86
C LYS A 237 -6.00 -5.49 -23.81
N ASN A 238 -7.14 -4.80 -23.71
CA ASN A 238 -7.19 -3.35 -23.58
C ASN A 238 -6.47 -2.88 -22.31
N ALA A 239 -6.66 -3.55 -21.18
CA ALA A 239 -5.98 -3.22 -19.94
C ALA A 239 -4.46 -3.39 -20.03
N TRP A 240 -3.96 -4.48 -20.65
CA TRP A 240 -2.54 -4.67 -20.93
C TRP A 240 -1.98 -3.59 -21.87
N ASN A 241 -2.68 -3.29 -22.96
CA ASN A 241 -2.33 -2.21 -23.87
C ASN A 241 -2.22 -0.88 -23.11
N PHE A 242 -3.21 -0.58 -22.28
CA PHE A 242 -3.27 0.66 -21.52
C PHE A 242 -2.07 0.84 -20.58
N ILE A 243 -1.74 -0.16 -19.74
CA ILE A 243 -0.64 -0.02 -18.77
C ILE A 243 0.74 0.06 -19.43
N ILE A 244 0.89 -0.47 -20.64
CA ILE A 244 2.14 -0.39 -21.40
C ILE A 244 2.21 0.97 -22.12
N LEU A 245 1.21 1.29 -22.93
CA LEU A 245 1.21 2.45 -23.82
C LEU A 245 1.00 3.79 -23.10
N MET A 246 0.18 3.86 -22.05
CA MET A 246 -0.16 5.14 -21.44
C MET A 246 1.07 5.87 -20.85
N PRO A 247 1.97 5.22 -20.08
CA PRO A 247 3.19 5.89 -19.61
C PRO A 247 4.17 6.24 -20.73
N LEU A 248 4.23 5.42 -21.78
CA LEU A 248 5.04 5.68 -22.96
C LEU A 248 4.51 6.91 -23.73
N SER A 249 3.20 7.04 -23.92
CA SER A 249 2.60 8.13 -24.68
C SER A 249 2.68 9.48 -23.95
N GLN A 250 2.54 9.47 -22.62
CA GLN A 250 2.62 10.67 -21.79
C GLN A 250 4.05 11.18 -21.58
N ALA A 251 5.05 10.31 -21.70
CA ALA A 251 6.44 10.70 -21.50
C ALA A 251 6.93 11.65 -22.61
N VAL A 252 7.79 12.60 -22.22
CA VAL A 252 8.43 13.57 -23.13
C VAL A 252 9.94 13.40 -23.02
N TYR A 253 10.63 13.41 -24.15
CA TYR A 253 12.09 13.36 -24.20
C TYR A 253 12.69 14.76 -24.00
N PRO A 254 13.79 14.91 -23.23
CA PRO A 254 14.51 13.87 -22.49
C PRO A 254 13.78 13.40 -21.24
N LEU A 255 13.89 12.10 -20.94
CA LEU A 255 13.21 11.50 -19.78
C LEU A 255 13.86 11.92 -18.46
N GLY A 256 13.07 12.58 -17.61
CA GLY A 256 13.40 12.77 -16.19
C GLY A 256 13.48 11.43 -15.43
N GLU A 257 14.08 11.45 -14.24
CA GLU A 257 14.33 10.23 -13.46
C GLU A 257 13.05 9.45 -13.12
N GLU A 258 12.02 10.14 -12.64
CA GLU A 258 10.74 9.54 -12.27
C GLU A 258 9.98 9.01 -13.51
N THR A 259 9.91 9.80 -14.58
CA THR A 259 9.30 9.38 -15.85
C THR A 259 10.01 8.15 -16.41
N ARG A 260 11.34 8.11 -16.36
CA ARG A 260 12.14 6.95 -16.78
C ARG A 260 11.82 5.71 -15.95
N LYS A 261 11.73 5.84 -14.61
CA LYS A 261 11.31 4.73 -13.74
C LYS A 261 9.91 4.23 -14.12
N ASN A 262 8.97 5.13 -14.38
CA ASN A 262 7.61 4.75 -14.77
C ASN A 262 7.55 4.04 -16.13
N VAL A 263 8.26 4.56 -17.13
CA VAL A 263 8.38 3.93 -18.46
C VAL A 263 9.02 2.55 -18.37
N ASN A 264 10.12 2.42 -17.62
CA ASN A 264 10.80 1.13 -17.42
C ASN A 264 9.89 0.10 -16.76
N ARG A 265 9.05 0.50 -15.79
CA ARG A 265 8.04 -0.38 -15.20
C ARG A 265 7.03 -0.85 -16.24
N SER A 266 6.50 0.04 -17.09
CA SER A 266 5.60 -0.36 -18.19
C SER A 266 6.26 -1.33 -19.16
N LEU A 267 7.51 -1.11 -19.53
CA LEU A 267 8.22 -2.03 -20.43
C LEU A 267 8.49 -3.39 -19.77
N TRP A 268 8.78 -3.41 -18.48
CA TRP A 268 8.93 -4.68 -17.75
C TRP A 268 7.64 -5.51 -17.75
N MET A 269 6.47 -4.86 -17.73
CA MET A 269 5.16 -5.54 -17.81
C MET A 269 4.97 -6.33 -19.10
N ILE A 270 5.70 -6.01 -20.18
CA ILE A 270 5.66 -6.76 -21.44
C ILE A 270 6.03 -8.24 -21.20
N SER A 271 7.03 -8.49 -20.35
CA SER A 271 7.46 -9.85 -19.99
C SER A 271 6.41 -10.67 -19.21
N LYS A 272 5.37 -10.01 -18.70
CA LYS A 272 4.27 -10.61 -17.93
C LYS A 272 2.98 -10.71 -18.74
N CYS A 273 2.93 -10.13 -19.94
CA CYS A 273 1.73 -10.07 -20.76
C CYS A 273 1.47 -11.43 -21.45
N PRO A 274 0.36 -12.13 -21.18
CA PRO A 274 0.04 -13.40 -21.84
C PRO A 274 -0.42 -13.24 -23.30
N VAL A 275 -0.83 -12.03 -23.66
CA VAL A 275 -1.46 -11.69 -24.95
C VAL A 275 -0.57 -10.73 -25.74
N LEU A 276 0.76 -10.88 -25.61
CA LEU A 276 1.75 -9.98 -26.22
C LEU A 276 1.55 -9.80 -27.73
N PHE A 277 1.14 -10.84 -28.45
CA PHE A 277 0.93 -10.75 -29.90
C PHE A 277 -0.38 -10.05 -30.29
N GLU A 278 -1.28 -9.82 -29.34
CA GLU A 278 -2.60 -9.22 -29.55
C GLU A 278 -2.66 -7.76 -29.08
N ILE A 279 -1.65 -7.29 -28.35
CA ILE A 279 -1.50 -5.88 -28.00
C ILE A 279 -0.85 -5.08 -29.16
N ASP A 280 -0.96 -3.75 -29.13
CA ASP A 280 -0.51 -2.88 -30.22
C ASP A 280 1.01 -2.69 -30.21
N ASN A 281 1.72 -3.75 -30.61
CA ASN A 281 3.17 -3.78 -30.72
C ASN A 281 3.71 -2.70 -31.68
N SER A 282 2.89 -2.26 -32.65
CA SER A 282 3.30 -1.24 -33.61
C SER A 282 3.41 0.13 -32.96
N GLU A 283 2.40 0.51 -32.16
CA GLU A 283 2.41 1.76 -31.43
C GLU A 283 3.42 1.73 -30.28
N ILE A 284 3.60 0.59 -29.59
CA ILE A 284 4.62 0.46 -28.54
C ILE A 284 6.01 0.75 -29.13
N LYS A 285 6.37 0.11 -30.26
CA LYS A 285 7.66 0.34 -30.92
C LYS A 285 7.85 1.81 -31.33
N LYS A 286 6.81 2.42 -31.90
CA LYS A 286 6.82 3.83 -32.29
C LYS A 286 7.04 4.76 -31.10
N GLN A 287 6.38 4.52 -29.97
CA GLN A 287 6.57 5.32 -28.75
C GLN A 287 7.97 5.13 -28.15
N CYS A 288 8.50 3.91 -28.12
CA CYS A 288 9.86 3.67 -27.67
C CYS A 288 10.91 4.38 -28.54
N GLN A 289 10.73 4.39 -29.86
CA GLN A 289 11.59 5.13 -30.78
C GLN A 289 11.52 6.64 -30.53
N ARG A 290 10.32 7.19 -30.34
CA ARG A 290 10.11 8.62 -29.99
C ARG A 290 10.85 9.01 -28.72
N LEU A 291 10.89 8.12 -27.74
CA LEU A 291 11.56 8.32 -26.45
C LEU A 291 13.05 7.94 -26.46
N GLN A 292 13.59 7.51 -27.60
CA GLN A 292 14.98 7.05 -27.75
C GLN A 292 15.36 5.97 -26.74
N ILE A 293 14.45 5.02 -26.50
CA ILE A 293 14.70 3.89 -25.59
C ILE A 293 15.62 2.90 -26.30
N GLU A 294 16.81 2.73 -25.74
CA GLU A 294 17.80 1.75 -26.21
C GLU A 294 17.36 0.31 -25.86
N ASN A 295 17.83 -0.67 -26.63
CA ASN A 295 17.61 -2.10 -26.42
C ASN A 295 16.16 -2.61 -26.52
N LEU A 296 15.42 -2.14 -27.54
CA LEU A 296 14.09 -2.64 -27.88
C LEU A 296 13.99 -4.17 -28.07
N HIS A 297 15.10 -4.83 -28.43
CA HIS A 297 15.17 -6.28 -28.66
C HIS A 297 15.04 -7.14 -27.39
N PHE A 298 15.13 -6.56 -26.18
CA PHE A 298 14.86 -7.32 -24.95
C PHE A 298 13.36 -7.43 -24.64
N TYR A 299 12.52 -6.66 -25.33
CA TYR A 299 11.08 -6.58 -25.08
C TYR A 299 10.23 -7.23 -26.19
N PHE A 300 10.83 -7.54 -27.35
CA PHE A 300 10.18 -8.15 -28.52
C PHE A 300 11.07 -9.24 -29.11
#